data_AF-A0A0B1TP97-F1
#
_entry.id   AF-A0A0B1TP97-F1
#
_cell.length_a   1.000
_cell.length_b   1.000
_cell.length_c   1.000
_cell.angle_alpha   90.00
_cell.angle_beta   90.00
_cell.angle_gamma   90.00
#
_symmetry.space_group_name_H-M   'P 1'
#
loop_
_entity.id
_entity.type
_entity.pdbx_description
1 polymer ?
#
loop_
_entity_poly.entity_id
_entity_poly.type
_entity_poly.pdbx_seq_one_letter_code
_entity_poly.pdbx_strand_id
1 'polypeptide(L)'
;MCQLDYLVKYENDKIFAKSAYRVSANEKAIQKEIMINGPVQASFTVYADFRAYKKRIYKLHLGSICLSLYAFLIKPWKQNLPLSGYFRMIRGTNDCDLEKWVDAGIMKV
;
A
#
# COMPACT_ATOMS: atom_id res chain seq x y z
N MET A 1 21.62 -0.87 -15.34
CA MET A 1 22.97 -0.34 -15.10
C MET A 1 22.88 0.57 -13.89
N CYS A 2 23.71 0.36 -12.86
CA CYS A 2 23.70 1.24 -11.67
C CYS A 2 24.36 2.58 -11.98
N GLN A 3 24.17 3.58 -11.11
CA GLN A 3 24.86 4.87 -11.20
C GLN A 3 26.39 4.66 -11.16
N LEU A 4 27.16 5.53 -11.83
CA LEU A 4 28.61 5.36 -12.00
C LEU A 4 29.37 5.30 -10.67
N ASP A 5 28.94 6.09 -9.68
CA ASP A 5 29.56 6.12 -8.34
C ASP A 5 29.02 5.02 -7.40
N TYR A 6 28.14 4.14 -7.88
CA TYR A 6 27.60 3.04 -7.10
C TYR A 6 28.56 1.85 -7.10
N LEU A 7 29.12 1.57 -5.93
CA LEU A 7 30.20 0.59 -5.75
C LEU A 7 29.78 -0.87 -6.02
N VAL A 8 28.49 -1.18 -5.86
CA VAL A 8 27.99 -2.55 -6.04
C VAL A 8 27.61 -2.78 -7.50
N LYS A 9 28.15 -3.85 -8.09
CA LYS A 9 27.77 -4.26 -9.44
C LYS A 9 26.28 -4.59 -9.49
N TYR A 10 25.59 -4.18 -10.56
CA TYR A 10 24.16 -4.41 -10.77
C TYR A 10 23.69 -5.85 -10.52
N GLU A 11 24.50 -6.83 -10.91
CA GLU A 11 24.17 -8.25 -10.74
C GLU A 11 24.16 -8.69 -9.27
N ASN A 12 25.02 -8.10 -8.45
CA ASN A 12 25.16 -8.39 -7.02
C ASN A 12 24.15 -7.60 -6.17
N ASP A 13 23.55 -6.55 -6.73
CA ASP A 13 22.56 -5.70 -6.05
C ASP A 13 21.12 -6.20 -6.22
N LYS A 14 20.93 -7.34 -6.88
CA LYS A 14 19.60 -7.94 -7.06
C LYS A 14 19.15 -8.61 -5.76
N ILE A 15 18.05 -8.11 -5.20
CA ILE A 15 17.39 -8.69 -4.03
C ILE A 15 16.15 -9.46 -4.51
N PHE A 16 16.04 -10.74 -4.13
CA PHE A 16 14.97 -11.62 -4.60
C PHE A 16 13.96 -11.95 -3.50
N ALA A 17 12.70 -12.14 -3.89
CA ALA A 17 11.68 -12.67 -3.00
C ALA A 17 11.73 -14.21 -2.99
N LYS A 18 11.42 -14.81 -1.83
CA LYS A 18 11.17 -16.24 -1.68
C LYS A 18 9.76 -16.60 -2.15
N SER A 19 8.79 -15.74 -1.90
CA SER A 19 7.39 -15.94 -2.30
C SER A 19 6.66 -14.62 -2.42
N ALA A 20 5.65 -14.58 -3.30
CA ALA A 20 4.65 -13.52 -3.39
C ALA A 20 3.26 -14.16 -3.32
N TYR A 21 2.34 -13.55 -2.57
CA TYR A 21 1.00 -14.07 -2.36
C TYR A 21 -0.01 -12.96 -2.11
N ARG A 22 -1.28 -13.28 -2.35
CA ARG A 22 -2.41 -12.41 -2.02
C ARG A 22 -2.88 -12.66 -0.60
N VAL A 23 -3.04 -11.59 0.17
CA VAL A 23 -3.63 -11.64 1.49
C VAL A 23 -5.15 -11.77 1.36
N SER A 24 -5.78 -12.54 2.23
CA SER A 24 -7.24 -12.66 2.25
C SER A 24 -7.90 -11.28 2.42
N ALA A 25 -8.98 -11.01 1.69
CA ALA A 25 -9.76 -9.78 1.74
C ALA A 25 -10.58 -9.68 3.03
N ASN A 26 -9.88 -9.66 4.16
CA ASN A 26 -10.42 -9.59 5.50
C ASN A 26 -9.57 -8.65 6.33
N GLU A 27 -10.23 -7.68 6.97
CA GLU A 27 -9.57 -6.64 7.77
C GLU A 27 -8.57 -7.22 8.80
N LYS A 28 -8.98 -8.25 9.54
CA LYS A 28 -8.14 -8.87 10.59
C LYS A 28 -6.98 -9.65 9.99
N ALA A 29 -7.18 -10.30 8.84
CA ALA A 29 -6.10 -10.99 8.14
C ALA A 29 -5.03 -10.01 7.64
N ILE A 30 -5.45 -8.90 7.04
CA ILE A 30 -4.55 -7.84 6.58
C ILE A 30 -3.80 -7.19 7.74
N GLN A 31 -4.48 -6.90 8.86
CA GLN A 31 -3.82 -6.39 10.07
C GLN A 31 -2.77 -7.36 10.60
N LYS A 32 -3.13 -8.64 10.70
CA LYS A 32 -2.23 -9.69 11.19
C LYS A 32 -1.00 -9.80 10.29
N GLU A 33 -1.17 -9.77 8.97
CA GLU A 33 -0.06 -9.77 8.01
C GLU A 33 0.88 -8.58 8.24
N ILE A 34 0.32 -7.38 8.35
CA ILE A 34 1.09 -6.16 8.56
C ILE A 34 1.89 -6.20 9.87
N MET A 35 1.30 -6.76 10.93
CA MET A 35 1.94 -6.85 12.24
C MET A 35 3.05 -7.90 12.30
N ILE A 36 2.90 -9.01 11.58
CA ILE A 36 3.85 -10.15 11.64
C ILE A 36 4.96 -9.99 10.60
N ASN A 37 4.59 -9.71 9.34
CA ASN A 37 5.50 -9.74 8.19
C ASN A 37 5.87 -8.34 7.67
N GLY A 38 5.21 -7.29 8.17
CA GLY A 38 5.50 -5.90 7.81
C GLY A 38 4.61 -5.34 6.69
N PRO A 39 4.96 -4.18 6.12
CA PRO A 39 4.11 -3.48 5.16
C PRO A 39 3.67 -4.33 3.96
N VAL A 40 2.43 -4.14 3.52
CA VAL A 40 1.83 -4.83 2.36
C VAL A 40 1.51 -3.84 1.26
N GLN A 41 1.41 -4.30 0.01
CA GLN A 41 0.96 -3.48 -1.11
C GLN A 41 -0.55 -3.68 -1.30
N ALA A 42 -1.30 -2.61 -1.45
CA ALA A 42 -2.72 -2.67 -1.75
C ALA A 42 -3.07 -1.82 -2.96
N SER A 43 -4.04 -2.27 -3.76
CA SER A 43 -4.62 -1.49 -4.85
C SER A 43 -6.02 -1.03 -4.48
N PHE A 44 -6.35 0.21 -4.82
CA PHE A 44 -7.72 0.73 -4.67
C PHE A 44 -8.09 1.64 -5.84
N THR A 45 -9.39 1.85 -6.00
CA THR A 45 -9.96 2.72 -7.03
C THR A 45 -9.90 4.17 -6.58
N VAL A 46 -9.19 5.01 -7.34
CA VAL A 46 -9.12 6.45 -7.11
C VAL A 46 -10.27 7.13 -7.83
N TYR A 47 -10.97 7.97 -7.08
CA TYR A 47 -12.07 8.79 -7.57
C TYR A 47 -11.66 10.26 -7.64
N ALA A 48 -12.41 11.07 -8.39
CA ALA A 48 -12.07 12.48 -8.62
C ALA A 48 -11.97 13.32 -7.35
N ASP A 49 -12.78 13.02 -6.33
CA ASP A 49 -12.79 13.68 -5.02
C ASP A 49 -11.51 13.40 -4.20
N PHE A 50 -10.79 12.32 -4.48
CA PHE A 50 -9.51 12.01 -3.83
C PHE A 50 -8.47 13.12 -4.06
N ARG A 51 -8.47 13.80 -5.21
CA ARG A 51 -7.56 14.93 -5.48
C ARG A 51 -7.80 16.13 -4.56
N ALA A 52 -9.02 16.28 -4.07
CA ALA A 52 -9.39 17.34 -3.14
C ALA A 52 -9.11 16.97 -1.67
N TYR A 53 -8.68 15.74 -1.39
CA TYR A 53 -8.35 15.29 -0.04
C TYR A 53 -7.14 16.06 0.52
N LYS A 54 -7.32 16.69 1.69
CA LYS A 54 -6.26 17.48 2.34
C LYS A 54 -5.79 16.88 3.67
N LYS A 55 -6.72 16.45 4.53
CA LYS A 55 -6.43 15.95 5.89
C LYS A 55 -7.54 15.01 6.35
N ARG A 56 -7.27 14.26 7.43
CA ARG A 56 -8.18 13.33 8.13
C ARG A 56 -8.26 11.92 7.55
N ILE A 57 -9.45 11.35 7.36
CA ILE A 57 -9.70 9.99 6.89
C ILE A 57 -10.55 10.15 5.62
N TYR A 58 -10.04 9.65 4.51
CA TYR A 58 -10.75 9.61 3.24
C TYR A 58 -11.84 8.53 3.27
N LYS A 59 -13.00 8.89 2.74
CA LYS A 59 -14.11 8.00 2.43
C LYS A 59 -14.72 8.49 1.13
N LEU A 60 -15.03 7.58 0.23
CA LEU A 60 -15.65 7.91 -1.05
C LEU A 60 -16.97 8.66 -0.86
N HIS A 61 -17.14 9.78 -1.58
CA HIS A 61 -18.44 10.44 -1.69
C HIS A 61 -19.25 9.83 -2.85
N LEU A 62 -20.51 9.47 -2.56
CA LEU A 62 -21.46 8.99 -3.57
C LEU A 62 -21.60 9.99 -4.72
N GLY A 63 -21.45 9.52 -5.96
CA GLY A 63 -21.51 10.34 -7.17
C GLY A 63 -20.16 10.76 -7.74
N SER A 64 -19.05 10.41 -7.10
CA SER A 64 -17.71 10.68 -7.62
C SER A 64 -17.39 9.83 -8.85
N ILE A 65 -16.66 10.42 -9.80
CA ILE A 65 -16.25 9.75 -11.04
C ILE A 65 -15.03 8.87 -10.76
N CYS A 66 -15.10 7.61 -11.20
CA CYS A 66 -13.97 6.68 -11.18
C CYS A 66 -12.87 7.18 -12.13
N LEU A 67 -11.65 7.36 -11.64
CA LEU A 67 -10.52 7.82 -12.45
C LEU A 67 -9.63 6.66 -12.88
N SER A 68 -9.09 5.88 -11.93
CA SER A 68 -8.17 4.78 -12.21
C SER A 68 -7.88 3.93 -10.97
N LEU A 69 -7.30 2.75 -11.16
CA LEU A 69 -6.74 1.92 -10.08
C LEU A 69 -5.31 2.39 -9.75
N TYR A 70 -5.01 2.53 -8.46
CA TYR A 70 -3.67 2.87 -7.97
C TYR A 70 -3.23 1.90 -6.89
N ALA A 71 -1.93 1.58 -6.86
CA ALA A 71 -1.29 0.75 -5.85
C ALA A 71 -0.49 1.61 -4.85
N PHE A 72 -0.64 1.31 -3.56
CA PHE A 72 0.02 2.02 -2.46
C PHE A 72 0.56 1.04 -1.43
N LEU A 73 1.58 1.48 -0.70
CA LEU A 73 2.19 0.73 0.40
C LEU A 73 1.46 1.02 1.71
N ILE A 74 0.87 -0.02 2.32
CA ILE A 74 0.22 0.06 3.64
C ILE A 74 1.24 -0.24 4.73
N LYS A 75 1.38 0.68 5.69
CA LYS A 75 2.31 0.54 6.82
C LYS A 75 1.58 0.57 8.17
N PRO A 76 2.13 -0.06 9.22
CA PRO A 76 1.64 0.13 10.58
C PRO A 76 1.82 1.60 11.03
N TRP A 77 0.93 2.04 11.92
CA TRP A 77 0.83 3.43 12.34
C TRP A 77 1.93 3.89 13.32
N LYS A 78 2.34 5.17 13.23
CA LYS A 78 3.04 5.92 14.29
C LYS A 78 2.35 7.28 14.50
N GLN A 79 2.02 7.60 15.75
CA GLN A 79 1.13 8.73 16.14
C GLN A 79 1.58 10.14 15.73
N ASN A 80 2.86 10.35 15.41
CA ASN A 80 3.42 11.69 15.15
C ASN A 80 4.05 11.84 13.74
N LEU A 81 3.68 11.01 12.77
CA LEU A 81 4.16 11.18 11.41
C LEU A 81 3.44 12.36 10.72
N PRO A 82 4.17 13.37 10.21
CA PRO A 82 3.56 14.34 9.30
C PRO A 82 2.98 13.59 8.10
N LEU A 83 1.78 13.97 7.66
CA LEU A 83 1.09 13.40 6.48
C LEU A 83 1.81 13.71 5.15
N SER A 84 3.08 14.10 5.17
CA SER A 84 3.88 14.41 3.99
C SER A 84 4.09 13.13 3.18
N GLY A 85 3.26 12.95 2.15
CA GLY A 85 3.26 11.77 1.28
C GLY A 85 2.38 10.61 1.73
N TYR A 86 1.60 10.76 2.82
CA TYR A 86 0.70 9.72 3.33
C TYR A 86 -0.74 10.23 3.45
N PHE A 87 -1.70 9.34 3.22
CA PHE A 87 -3.13 9.60 3.45
C PHE A 87 -3.72 8.48 4.30
N ARG A 88 -4.94 8.69 4.81
CA ARG A 88 -5.67 7.68 5.59
C ARG A 88 -6.98 7.41 4.88
N MET A 89 -7.39 6.15 4.86
CA MET A 89 -8.70 5.72 4.35
C MET A 89 -9.48 5.03 5.45
N ILE A 90 -10.81 5.00 5.29
CA ILE A 90 -11.68 4.19 6.14
C ILE A 90 -11.35 2.69 5.97
N ARG A 91 -11.41 1.94 7.07
CA ARG A 91 -11.07 0.51 7.16
C ARG A 91 -12.31 -0.31 7.53
N GLY A 92 -12.30 -1.60 7.20
CA GLY A 92 -13.35 -2.57 7.53
C GLY A 92 -14.59 -2.51 6.64
N THR A 93 -14.60 -1.59 5.66
CA THR A 93 -15.73 -1.40 4.73
C THR A 93 -15.36 -1.75 3.29
N ASN A 94 -14.12 -2.17 3.03
CA ASN A 94 -13.58 -2.32 1.68
C ASN A 94 -13.86 -1.10 0.77
N ASP A 95 -13.72 0.11 1.31
CA ASP A 95 -13.97 1.36 0.57
C ASP A 95 -13.00 1.45 -0.62
N CYS A 96 -13.54 1.77 -1.80
CA CYS A 96 -12.78 1.76 -3.06
C CYS A 96 -12.05 0.45 -3.39
N ASP A 97 -12.52 -0.71 -2.90
CA ASP A 97 -11.86 -2.01 -3.07
C ASP A 97 -10.45 -2.13 -2.45
N LEU A 98 -10.13 -1.27 -1.48
CA LEU A 98 -8.81 -1.23 -0.82
C LEU A 98 -8.39 -2.57 -0.19
N GLU A 99 -9.34 -3.31 0.38
CA GLU A 99 -9.08 -4.55 1.12
C GLU A 99 -9.14 -5.78 0.20
N LYS A 100 -9.60 -5.60 -1.04
CA LYS A 100 -9.78 -6.69 -2.01
C LYS A 100 -8.49 -7.10 -2.71
N TRP A 101 -7.61 -6.13 -2.96
CA TRP A 101 -6.39 -6.32 -3.75
C TRP A 101 -5.15 -6.04 -2.91
N VAL A 102 -4.92 -6.88 -1.91
CA VAL A 102 -3.75 -6.78 -1.02
C VAL A 102 -2.77 -7.90 -1.32
N ASP A 103 -1.57 -7.55 -1.74
CA ASP A 103 -0.50 -8.47 -2.09
C ASP A 103 0.72 -8.25 -1.17
N ALA A 104 1.37 -9.35 -0.79
CA ALA A 104 2.52 -9.38 0.11
C ALA A 104 3.58 -10.36 -0.40
N GLY A 105 4.76 -10.34 0.22
CA GLY A 105 5.84 -11.26 -0.13
C GLY A 105 6.85 -11.42 0.98
N ILE A 106 7.53 -12.57 0.98
CA ILE A 106 8.61 -12.87 1.91
C ILE A 106 9.92 -12.79 1.14
N MET A 107 10.86 -12.02 1.66
CA MET A 107 12.18 -11.88 1.04
C MET A 107 12.99 -13.17 1.18
N LYS A 108 13.80 -13.49 0.16
CA LYS A 108 14.79 -14.54 0.26
C LYS A 108 15.98 -13.96 1.02
N VAL A 109 16.03 -14.24 2.32
CA VAL A 109 17.15 -13.90 3.21
C VAL A 109 18.27 -14.91 3.02
#